data_AF-A0A929ARM5-F1
#
_entry.id   AF-A0A929ARM5-F1
#
_cell.length_a   1.000
_cell.length_b   1.000
_cell.length_c   1.000
_cell.angle_alpha   90.00
_cell.angle_beta   90.00
_cell.angle_gamma   90.00
#
_symmetry.space_group_name_H-M   'P 1'
#
loop_
_entity.id
_entity.type
_entity.pdbx_description
1 polymer ?
#
loop_
_entity_poly.entity_id
_entity_poly.type
_entity_poly.pdbx_seq_one_letter_code
_entity_poly.pdbx_strand_id
1 'polypeptide(L)'
;MMKPWPPPSIKPFERLQVTDGLLIDAQRWQLAHQYHRQYHNAYYQSLHQPGIVCGLGVRIAAAPAEVLAKYRDERWVEIESGIAIDLYGNFIVVPEPMSYRISSEVRSGESLMIYLVVRFRDPDELRTRRTSERVTETFRIDERIDPPGDGDVEVCRILLKSGKVQLETPRDVFYPSYNNLDLRHRLQAQARPQALVQVAMYGKSALSPQALGLMGSAPRESQQSRIFANLSYLLRSVVGLYPPLQGSDEIGQLRLNSEELGKLLDFDLLFLTDYQFQSLGDSEVEVLRQYLLSGGVLLVEASTQGTPLDELGKVQQELEKAIAQTTEDPELQQHRQELQLELQAVKTDLTQNISQVTHGFQDLASALGTPLELLDQLDQNHPLRTQPFLFAALPQIDQQRIQILTGGGIIIAIGNLSTAWGLDENLSLPRETIRTAQEMGINILHFAWRRRQLTQWQRAVDTSTPPPTPPKEKQAKTSRRDKLFDKLI
;
A
#
# COMPACT_ATOMS: atom_id res chain seq x y z
N MET A 1 -1.67 3.33 12.06
CA MET A 1 -1.46 4.23 10.88
C MET A 1 -2.82 4.60 10.30
N MET A 2 -3.09 5.87 9.93
CA MET A 2 -4.33 6.20 9.22
C MET A 2 -4.31 5.55 7.83
N LYS A 3 -5.42 4.93 7.41
CA LYS A 3 -5.59 4.58 5.99
C LYS A 3 -5.42 5.88 5.20
N PRO A 4 -4.57 5.92 4.15
CA PRO A 4 -4.30 7.15 3.39
C PRO A 4 -5.58 7.74 2.77
N TRP A 5 -6.61 6.90 2.61
CA TRP A 5 -7.96 7.35 2.31
C TRP A 5 -8.91 6.76 3.35
N PRO A 6 -9.41 7.51 4.33
CA PRO A 6 -10.44 7.01 5.23
C PRO A 6 -11.75 6.79 4.46
N PRO A 7 -12.58 5.80 4.83
CA PRO A 7 -13.94 5.71 4.30
C PRO A 7 -14.78 6.91 4.76
N PRO A 8 -15.88 7.25 4.07
CA PRO A 8 -16.81 8.26 4.56
C PRO A 8 -17.35 7.90 5.95
N SER A 9 -17.81 8.92 6.69
CA SER A 9 -18.40 8.71 8.01
C SER A 9 -19.63 7.82 7.93
N ILE A 10 -19.71 6.78 8.77
CA ILE A 10 -20.87 5.90 8.88
C ILE A 10 -21.94 6.61 9.72
N LYS A 11 -22.65 7.56 9.10
CA LYS A 11 -23.77 8.30 9.68
C LYS A 11 -24.92 8.37 8.67
N PRO A 12 -26.18 8.31 9.11
CA PRO A 12 -27.32 8.49 8.22
C PRO A 12 -27.32 9.91 7.65
N PHE A 13 -27.74 10.05 6.39
CA PHE A 13 -27.97 11.35 5.79
C PHE A 13 -29.34 11.89 6.21
N GLU A 14 -29.39 13.17 6.59
CA GLU A 14 -30.61 13.86 6.99
C GLU A 14 -31.03 14.84 5.90
N ARG A 15 -32.27 14.71 5.41
CA ARG A 15 -32.83 15.58 4.36
C ARG A 15 -34.01 16.39 4.87
N LEU A 16 -34.22 17.57 4.29
CA LEU A 16 -35.41 18.37 4.57
C LEU A 16 -36.67 17.62 4.11
N GLN A 17 -37.63 17.46 5.02
CA GLN A 17 -38.95 16.92 4.70
C GLN A 17 -39.83 18.04 4.13
N VAL A 18 -40.16 17.95 2.85
CA VAL A 18 -41.04 18.91 2.17
C VAL A 18 -42.51 18.50 2.39
N THR A 19 -43.32 19.45 2.87
CA THR A 19 -44.76 19.28 3.12
C THR A 19 -45.52 20.50 2.61
N ASP A 20 -46.81 20.34 2.30
CA ASP A 20 -47.64 21.45 1.84
C ASP A 20 -47.73 22.55 2.91
N GLY A 21 -47.57 23.81 2.49
CA GLY A 21 -47.52 24.95 3.39
C GLY A 21 -46.18 25.14 4.12
N LEU A 22 -45.15 24.34 3.81
CA LEU A 22 -43.81 24.58 4.34
C LEU A 22 -43.26 25.92 3.82
N LEU A 23 -43.01 26.85 4.74
CA LEU A 23 -42.33 28.11 4.43
C LEU A 23 -40.86 27.83 4.06
N ILE A 24 -40.41 28.30 2.90
CA ILE A 24 -39.00 28.22 2.52
C ILE A 24 -38.29 29.50 2.98
N ASP A 25 -37.33 29.34 3.89
CA ASP A 25 -36.41 30.37 4.33
C ASP A 25 -34.97 29.99 3.98
N ALA A 26 -34.03 30.92 4.21
CA ALA A 26 -32.62 30.71 3.90
C ALA A 26 -32.03 29.48 4.62
N GLN A 27 -32.43 29.25 5.87
CA GLN A 27 -31.91 28.12 6.66
C GLN A 27 -32.37 26.78 6.08
N ARG A 28 -33.65 26.66 5.72
CA ARG A 28 -34.20 25.44 5.10
C ARG A 28 -33.62 25.21 3.71
N TRP A 29 -33.40 26.28 2.95
CA TRP A 29 -32.72 26.21 1.66
C TRP A 29 -31.28 25.72 1.80
N GLN A 30 -30.52 26.28 2.76
CA GLN A 30 -29.16 25.85 3.10
C GLN A 30 -29.13 24.38 3.53
N LEU A 31 -30.07 23.95 4.37
CA LEU A 31 -30.17 22.55 4.80
C LEU A 31 -30.36 21.59 3.61
N ALA A 32 -31.23 21.93 2.66
CA ALA A 32 -31.42 21.13 1.45
C ALA A 32 -30.14 21.05 0.59
N HIS A 33 -29.42 22.16 0.42
CA HIS A 33 -28.17 22.18 -0.36
C HIS A 33 -27.03 21.45 0.36
N GLN A 34 -26.95 21.58 1.68
CA GLN A 34 -25.96 20.88 2.49
C GLN A 34 -26.14 19.36 2.40
N TYR A 35 -27.37 18.87 2.39
CA TYR A 35 -27.66 17.45 2.14
C TYR A 35 -27.07 16.97 0.80
N HIS A 36 -27.30 17.72 -0.29
CA HIS A 36 -26.76 17.38 -1.60
C HIS A 36 -25.22 17.42 -1.62
N ARG A 37 -24.60 18.43 -0.99
CA ARG A 37 -23.14 18.52 -0.85
C ARG A 37 -22.58 17.34 -0.06
N GLN A 38 -23.17 17.00 1.08
CA GLN A 38 -22.74 15.85 1.90
C GLN A 38 -22.87 14.53 1.15
N TYR A 39 -23.97 14.31 0.44
CA TYR A 39 -24.18 13.10 -0.36
C TYR A 39 -23.15 13.00 -1.49
N HIS A 40 -22.88 14.11 -2.17
CA HIS A 40 -21.87 14.19 -3.23
C HIS A 40 -20.46 13.90 -2.70
N ASN A 41 -20.06 14.55 -1.61
CA ASN A 41 -18.78 14.33 -0.97
C ASN A 41 -18.62 12.87 -0.53
N ALA A 42 -19.66 12.28 0.06
CA ALA A 42 -19.64 10.88 0.46
C ALA A 42 -19.54 9.92 -0.73
N TYR A 43 -20.21 10.21 -1.85
CA TYR A 43 -20.06 9.46 -3.10
C TYR A 43 -18.60 9.48 -3.58
N TYR A 44 -17.98 10.66 -3.64
CA TYR A 44 -16.58 10.80 -4.05
C TYR A 44 -15.63 10.07 -3.12
N GLN A 45 -15.76 10.27 -1.81
CA GLN A 45 -14.97 9.57 -0.80
C GLN A 45 -15.11 8.04 -0.90
N SER A 46 -16.28 7.54 -1.30
CA SER A 46 -16.53 6.11 -1.41
C SER A 46 -15.82 5.47 -2.60
N LEU A 47 -15.73 6.18 -3.73
CA LEU A 47 -15.37 5.58 -5.02
C LEU A 47 -14.10 6.12 -5.66
N HIS A 48 -13.60 7.27 -5.19
CA HIS A 48 -12.49 7.97 -5.81
C HIS A 48 -11.38 8.32 -4.81
N GLN A 49 -10.15 8.39 -5.31
CA GLN A 49 -9.02 8.99 -4.60
C GLN A 49 -8.98 10.50 -4.87
N PRO A 50 -8.50 11.31 -3.90
CA PRO A 50 -8.23 12.72 -4.14
C PRO A 50 -7.10 12.90 -5.16
N GLY A 51 -7.06 14.05 -5.80
CA GLY A 51 -6.02 14.39 -6.75
C GLY A 51 -6.45 15.38 -7.81
N ILE A 52 -5.57 15.57 -8.78
CA ILE A 52 -5.77 16.45 -9.93
C ILE A 52 -6.63 15.73 -10.96
N VAL A 53 -7.69 16.39 -11.43
CA VAL A 53 -8.57 15.89 -12.50
C VAL A 53 -8.00 16.31 -13.85
N CYS A 54 -7.63 17.58 -14.00
CA CYS A 54 -7.00 18.11 -15.20
C CYS A 54 -6.28 19.44 -14.90
N GLY A 55 -5.30 19.81 -15.74
CA GLY A 55 -4.58 21.07 -15.63
C GLY A 55 -3.65 21.14 -14.41
N LEU A 56 -3.60 22.31 -13.76
CA LEU A 56 -2.76 22.58 -12.59
C LEU A 56 -1.26 22.27 -12.82
N GLY A 57 -0.78 22.52 -14.04
CA GLY A 57 0.65 22.48 -14.35
C GLY A 57 1.37 23.60 -13.59
N VAL A 58 2.65 23.39 -13.26
CA VAL A 58 3.48 24.41 -12.61
C VAL A 58 4.71 24.66 -13.46
N ARG A 59 4.97 25.93 -13.76
CA ARG A 59 6.15 26.37 -14.52
C ARG A 59 6.83 27.54 -13.81
N ILE A 60 8.11 27.74 -14.09
CA ILE A 60 8.84 28.90 -13.58
C ILE A 60 8.37 30.14 -14.32
N ALA A 61 8.18 31.23 -13.58
CA ALA A 61 7.71 32.50 -14.11
C ALA A 61 8.63 33.64 -13.67
N ALA A 62 8.60 34.74 -14.42
CA ALA A 62 9.16 36.00 -13.95
C ALA A 62 8.23 36.61 -12.89
N ALA A 63 8.80 37.45 -12.03
CA ALA A 63 8.01 38.23 -11.08
C ALA A 63 7.02 39.16 -11.83
N PRO A 64 5.73 39.21 -11.44
CA PRO A 64 4.76 40.12 -12.04
C PRO A 64 5.20 41.58 -11.96
N ALA A 65 4.82 42.40 -12.94
CA ALA A 65 5.26 43.79 -13.01
C ALA A 65 4.70 44.62 -11.82
N GLU A 66 3.56 44.21 -11.28
CA GLU A 66 2.81 44.89 -10.24
C GLU A 66 3.42 44.70 -8.84
N VAL A 67 4.33 43.73 -8.66
CA VAL A 67 4.92 43.44 -7.35
C VAL A 67 6.08 44.38 -7.02
N LEU A 68 6.22 44.67 -5.72
CA LEU A 68 7.31 45.52 -5.18
C LEU A 68 8.68 44.97 -5.62
N ALA A 69 9.62 45.87 -5.92
CA ALA A 69 10.94 45.52 -6.43
C ALA A 69 11.68 44.48 -5.55
N LYS A 70 11.49 44.53 -4.21
CA LYS A 70 12.07 43.56 -3.27
C LYS A 70 11.60 42.11 -3.47
N TYR A 71 10.48 41.92 -4.15
CA TYR A 71 9.91 40.60 -4.48
C TYR A 71 10.16 40.21 -5.94
N ARG A 72 10.90 41.03 -6.72
CA ARG A 72 11.26 40.69 -8.11
C ARG A 72 12.52 39.83 -8.16
N ASP A 73 12.43 38.65 -7.55
CA ASP A 73 13.49 37.64 -7.52
C ASP A 73 13.13 36.41 -8.37
N GLU A 74 14.00 35.41 -8.40
CA GLU A 74 13.88 34.21 -9.25
C GLU A 74 13.15 33.07 -8.51
N ARG A 75 12.13 33.43 -7.72
CA ARG A 75 11.38 32.52 -6.84
C ARG A 75 9.92 32.37 -7.24
N TRP A 76 9.57 32.81 -8.44
CA TRP A 76 8.21 32.82 -8.93
C TRP A 76 7.91 31.59 -9.77
N VAL A 77 6.73 31.05 -9.51
CA VAL A 77 6.11 30.00 -10.31
C VAL A 77 4.76 30.49 -10.79
N GLU A 78 4.30 29.92 -11.88
CA GLU A 78 2.94 30.08 -12.38
C GLU A 78 2.25 28.72 -12.34
N ILE A 79 1.07 28.69 -11.73
CA ILE A 79 0.19 27.54 -11.67
C ILE A 79 -0.86 27.74 -12.74
N GLU A 80 -0.99 26.80 -13.67
CA GLU A 80 -1.98 26.84 -14.74
C GLU A 80 -3.40 26.59 -14.23
N SER A 81 -4.40 26.97 -15.01
CA SER A 81 -5.79 26.64 -14.72
C SER A 81 -6.01 25.12 -14.66
N GLY A 82 -6.99 24.71 -13.86
CA GLY A 82 -7.29 23.29 -13.69
C GLY A 82 -8.23 22.99 -12.54
N ILE A 83 -8.48 21.69 -12.36
CA ILE A 83 -9.46 21.17 -11.41
C ILE A 83 -8.79 20.05 -10.60
N ALA A 84 -9.01 20.07 -9.30
CA ALA A 84 -8.64 19.00 -8.38
C ALA A 84 -9.80 18.67 -7.43
N ILE A 85 -9.68 17.53 -6.74
CA ILE A 85 -10.61 17.09 -5.70
C ILE A 85 -9.80 16.73 -4.46
N ASP A 86 -10.15 17.29 -3.30
CA ASP A 86 -9.49 16.99 -2.02
C ASP A 86 -10.00 15.68 -1.39
N LEU A 87 -9.42 15.25 -0.25
CA LEU A 87 -9.83 14.02 0.44
C LEU A 87 -11.28 14.07 0.97
N TYR A 88 -11.82 15.27 1.11
CA TYR A 88 -13.19 15.50 1.57
C TYR A 88 -14.21 15.47 0.43
N GLY A 89 -13.77 15.31 -0.82
CA GLY A 89 -14.62 15.33 -2.00
C GLY A 89 -14.97 16.74 -2.49
N ASN A 90 -14.30 17.78 -2.00
CA ASN A 90 -14.52 19.14 -2.46
C ASN A 90 -13.75 19.40 -3.75
N PHE A 91 -14.40 20.05 -4.70
CA PHE A 91 -13.77 20.50 -5.94
C PHE A 91 -12.96 21.76 -5.70
N ILE A 92 -11.76 21.79 -6.25
CA ILE A 92 -10.85 22.93 -6.22
C ILE A 92 -10.66 23.36 -7.68
N VAL A 93 -11.25 24.50 -8.03
CA VAL A 93 -11.20 25.04 -9.40
C VAL A 93 -10.30 26.26 -9.43
N VAL A 94 -9.19 26.15 -10.16
CA VAL A 94 -8.30 27.27 -10.50
C VAL A 94 -8.69 27.74 -11.90
N PRO A 95 -9.45 28.84 -12.05
CA PRO A 95 -10.07 29.21 -13.32
C PRO A 95 -9.07 29.79 -14.33
N GLU A 96 -8.06 30.50 -13.84
CA GLU A 96 -7.05 31.20 -14.63
C GLU A 96 -5.65 30.95 -14.05
N PRO A 97 -4.58 31.06 -14.87
CA PRO A 97 -3.22 30.94 -14.37
C PRO A 97 -2.91 31.97 -13.27
N MET A 98 -2.16 31.55 -12.26
CA MET A 98 -1.77 32.43 -11.15
C MET A 98 -0.29 32.36 -10.86
N SER A 99 0.33 33.52 -10.68
CA SER A 99 1.69 33.63 -10.19
C SER A 99 1.74 33.48 -8.66
N TYR A 100 2.68 32.68 -8.18
CA TYR A 100 2.95 32.46 -6.77
C TYR A 100 4.44 32.61 -6.50
N ARG A 101 4.80 33.31 -5.42
CA ARG A 101 6.20 33.45 -5.00
C ARG A 101 6.51 32.50 -3.85
N ILE A 102 7.50 31.63 -4.04
CA ILE A 102 8.01 30.75 -2.99
C ILE A 102 8.71 31.60 -1.93
N SER A 103 8.25 31.50 -0.68
CA SER A 103 8.64 32.37 0.42
C SER A 103 9.61 31.72 1.41
N SER A 104 9.61 30.40 1.57
CA SER A 104 10.40 29.73 2.62
C SER A 104 11.90 29.87 2.42
N GLU A 105 12.64 30.16 3.48
CA GLU A 105 14.10 30.31 3.44
C GLU A 105 14.77 29.13 4.14
N VAL A 106 15.92 28.71 3.61
CA VAL A 106 16.67 27.57 4.13
C VAL A 106 17.80 28.08 5.02
N ARG A 107 17.93 27.50 6.22
CA ARG A 107 19.03 27.80 7.13
C ARG A 107 20.35 27.30 6.55
N SER A 108 21.45 27.95 6.94
CA SER A 108 22.78 27.64 6.40
C SER A 108 23.16 26.17 6.64
N GLY A 109 23.53 25.45 5.57
CA GLY A 109 23.97 24.05 5.64
C GLY A 109 22.86 23.01 5.62
N GLU A 110 21.60 23.42 5.55
CA GLU A 110 20.44 22.52 5.47
C GLU A 110 19.82 22.54 4.06
N SER A 111 18.94 21.57 3.81
CA SER A 111 17.99 21.57 2.69
C SER A 111 16.57 21.56 3.23
N LEU A 112 15.63 22.13 2.48
CA LEU A 112 14.24 22.22 2.89
C LEU A 112 13.35 21.73 1.74
N MET A 113 12.54 20.70 2.01
CA MET A 113 11.49 20.30 1.08
C MET A 113 10.28 21.21 1.26
N ILE A 114 9.79 21.74 0.14
CA ILE A 114 8.60 22.59 0.09
C ILE A 114 7.56 21.90 -0.77
N TYR A 115 6.32 21.95 -0.32
CA TYR A 115 5.15 21.47 -1.04
C TYR A 115 4.28 22.66 -1.42
N LEU A 116 3.98 22.79 -2.70
CA LEU A 116 2.99 23.74 -3.18
C LEU A 116 1.66 23.00 -3.33
N VAL A 117 0.63 23.51 -2.65
CA VAL A 117 -0.68 22.86 -2.58
C VAL A 117 -1.79 23.82 -2.96
N VAL A 118 -2.87 23.26 -3.53
CA VAL A 118 -4.15 23.95 -3.69
C VAL A 118 -5.16 23.37 -2.70
N ARG A 119 -6.01 24.24 -2.15
CA ARG A 119 -7.01 23.88 -1.13
C ARG A 119 -8.35 24.56 -1.40
N PHE A 120 -9.45 23.84 -1.16
CA PHE A 120 -10.81 24.39 -1.18
C PHE A 120 -11.04 25.37 -0.03
N ARG A 121 -11.75 26.47 -0.31
CA ARG A 121 -12.19 27.42 0.71
C ARG A 121 -13.69 27.67 0.57
N ASP A 122 -14.42 27.33 1.64
CA ASP A 122 -15.85 27.59 1.66
C ASP A 122 -16.08 29.11 1.64
N PRO A 123 -16.79 29.63 0.62
CA PRO A 123 -17.09 31.04 0.51
C PRO A 123 -17.83 31.63 1.73
N ASP A 124 -18.59 30.82 2.47
CA ASP A 124 -19.36 31.24 3.63
C ASP A 124 -18.47 31.51 4.86
N GLU A 125 -17.26 30.97 4.91
CA GLU A 125 -16.26 31.26 5.96
C GLU A 125 -15.55 32.60 5.75
N LEU A 126 -15.61 33.16 4.54
CA LEU A 126 -14.95 34.41 4.20
C LEU A 126 -15.77 35.58 4.75
N ARG A 127 -15.23 36.28 5.75
CA ARG A 127 -15.86 37.44 6.43
C ARG A 127 -16.07 38.68 5.54
N THR A 128 -15.85 38.58 4.23
CA THR A 128 -16.01 39.69 3.31
C THR A 128 -17.50 39.99 3.13
N ARG A 129 -17.92 41.25 3.32
CA ARG A 129 -19.29 41.70 3.00
C ARG A 129 -19.54 41.46 1.50
N ARG A 130 -20.27 40.40 1.16
CA ARG A 130 -20.67 40.11 -0.22
C ARG A 130 -21.92 40.92 -0.55
N THR A 131 -21.81 41.79 -1.55
CA THR A 131 -22.92 42.55 -2.16
C THR A 131 -23.59 41.79 -3.31
N SER A 132 -23.07 40.63 -3.69
CA SER A 132 -23.56 39.80 -4.80
C SER A 132 -24.50 38.71 -4.31
N GLU A 133 -25.63 38.52 -5.00
CA GLU A 133 -26.55 37.39 -4.81
C GLU A 133 -25.95 36.05 -5.22
N ARG A 134 -24.88 36.07 -6.03
CA ARG A 134 -24.15 34.88 -6.47
C ARG A 134 -22.94 34.63 -5.59
N VAL A 135 -22.80 33.38 -5.15
CA VAL A 135 -21.66 32.86 -4.41
C VAL A 135 -20.86 31.93 -5.31
N THR A 136 -19.62 32.33 -5.62
CA THR A 136 -18.64 31.47 -6.31
C THR A 136 -17.79 30.75 -5.27
N GLU A 137 -17.55 29.46 -5.48
CA GLU A 137 -16.59 28.67 -4.72
C GLU A 137 -15.18 29.26 -4.84
N THR A 138 -14.37 29.13 -3.79
CA THR A 138 -13.05 29.74 -3.75
C THR A 138 -11.98 28.70 -3.41
N PHE A 139 -10.74 29.02 -3.71
CA PHE A 139 -9.59 28.19 -3.40
C PHE A 139 -8.48 29.05 -2.82
N ARG A 140 -7.45 28.39 -2.32
CA ARG A 140 -6.20 29.02 -1.88
C ARG A 140 -5.02 28.19 -2.36
N ILE A 141 -3.95 28.88 -2.75
CA ILE A 141 -2.62 28.28 -2.97
C ILE A 141 -1.80 28.54 -1.72
N ASP A 142 -1.20 27.48 -1.18
CA ASP A 142 -0.36 27.55 0.02
C ASP A 142 0.97 26.82 -0.20
N GLU A 143 1.99 27.33 0.45
CA GLU A 143 3.30 26.72 0.58
C GLU A 143 3.38 26.01 1.94
N ARG A 144 3.87 24.77 1.95
CA ARG A 144 4.06 23.97 3.17
C ARG A 144 5.47 23.44 3.26
N ILE A 145 5.96 23.30 4.48
CA ILE A 145 7.24 22.66 4.82
C ILE A 145 7.07 21.25 5.37
N ASP A 146 5.84 20.90 5.76
CA ASP A 146 5.43 19.55 6.13
C ASP A 146 4.62 18.93 4.98
N PRO A 147 4.56 17.59 4.88
CA PRO A 147 3.75 16.91 3.88
C PRO A 147 2.30 17.42 3.80
N PRO A 148 1.66 17.38 2.61
CA PRO A 148 0.27 17.80 2.43
C PRO A 148 -0.68 17.05 3.37
N GLY A 149 -1.65 17.77 3.94
CA GLY A 149 -2.71 17.18 4.77
C GLY A 149 -3.96 16.82 3.96
N ASP A 150 -4.98 16.30 4.64
CA ASP A 150 -6.22 15.78 4.02
C ASP A 150 -6.94 16.78 3.08
N GLY A 151 -6.93 18.08 3.39
CA GLY A 151 -7.56 19.12 2.57
C GLY A 151 -6.64 19.75 1.52
N ASP A 152 -5.45 19.19 1.30
CA ASP A 152 -4.45 19.71 0.39
C ASP A 152 -4.33 18.81 -0.84
N VAL A 153 -4.24 19.42 -2.02
CA VAL A 153 -3.82 18.72 -3.24
C VAL A 153 -2.48 19.27 -3.68
N GLU A 154 -1.44 18.42 -3.64
CA GLU A 154 -0.09 18.77 -4.07
C GLU A 154 -0.03 19.01 -5.59
N VAL A 155 0.48 20.17 -5.99
CA VAL A 155 0.71 20.51 -7.40
C VAL A 155 2.17 20.40 -7.80
N CYS A 156 3.10 20.65 -6.87
CA CYS A 156 4.51 20.36 -7.03
C CYS A 156 5.24 20.37 -5.69
N ARG A 157 6.48 19.89 -5.70
CA ARG A 157 7.43 20.09 -4.60
C ARG A 157 8.77 20.61 -5.10
N ILE A 158 9.53 21.22 -4.20
CA ILE A 158 10.81 21.83 -4.50
C ILE A 158 11.75 21.55 -3.34
N LEU A 159 12.90 20.94 -3.63
CA LEU A 159 13.96 20.79 -2.64
C LEU A 159 14.87 22.02 -2.69
N LEU A 160 14.73 22.92 -1.73
CA LEU A 160 15.58 24.11 -1.66
C LEU A 160 16.93 23.82 -1.00
N LYS A 161 17.96 24.52 -1.47
CA LYS A 161 19.29 24.58 -0.83
C LYS A 161 19.51 25.93 -0.14
N SER A 162 20.37 25.94 0.88
CA SER A 162 20.83 27.19 1.49
C SER A 162 21.49 28.15 0.49
N GLY A 163 21.24 29.45 0.65
CA GLY A 163 21.79 30.52 -0.20
C GLY A 163 20.74 31.22 -1.06
N LYS A 164 21.16 31.85 -2.15
CA LYS A 164 20.23 32.50 -3.09
C LYS A 164 19.38 31.43 -3.78
N VAL A 165 18.06 31.48 -3.55
CA VAL A 165 17.10 30.61 -4.22
C VAL A 165 16.84 31.14 -5.62
N GLN A 166 17.23 30.36 -6.61
CA GLN A 166 16.93 30.57 -8.02
C GLN A 166 16.28 29.29 -8.53
N LEU A 167 15.00 29.38 -8.88
CA LEU A 167 14.25 28.23 -9.39
C LEU A 167 14.64 27.97 -10.85
N GLU A 168 14.84 26.70 -11.18
CA GLU A 168 15.26 26.27 -12.52
C GLU A 168 14.44 25.09 -13.01
N THR A 169 14.18 25.03 -14.32
CA THR A 169 13.52 23.88 -14.92
C THR A 169 14.48 22.68 -14.84
N PRO A 170 14.05 21.51 -14.34
CA PRO A 170 14.93 20.36 -14.27
C PRO A 170 15.44 19.97 -15.66
N ARG A 171 16.72 19.60 -15.75
CA ARG A 171 17.30 19.04 -17.00
C ARG A 171 16.69 17.68 -17.33
N ASP A 172 16.43 16.89 -16.29
CA ASP A 172 15.72 15.63 -16.37
C ASP A 172 14.54 15.68 -15.38
N VAL A 173 13.31 15.63 -15.92
CA VAL A 173 12.07 15.70 -15.14
C VAL A 173 11.89 14.51 -14.21
N PHE A 174 12.57 13.39 -14.45
CA PHE A 174 12.55 12.22 -13.59
C PHE A 174 13.56 12.30 -12.44
N TYR A 175 14.52 13.23 -12.49
CA TYR A 175 15.55 13.44 -11.47
C TYR A 175 15.79 14.95 -11.17
N PRO A 176 14.77 15.66 -10.66
CA PRO A 176 14.91 17.05 -10.28
C PRO A 176 15.94 17.22 -9.15
N SER A 177 16.80 18.23 -9.27
CA SER A 177 17.83 18.58 -8.30
C SER A 177 17.36 19.73 -7.39
N TYR A 178 18.29 20.29 -6.61
CA TYR A 178 18.02 21.46 -5.78
C TYR A 178 17.47 22.63 -6.59
N ASN A 179 16.46 23.30 -6.03
CA ASN A 179 15.72 24.40 -6.63
C ASN A 179 15.03 24.06 -7.98
N ASN A 180 14.89 22.77 -8.32
CA ASN A 180 14.08 22.37 -9.46
C ASN A 180 12.65 22.05 -9.04
N LEU A 181 11.71 22.32 -9.95
CA LEU A 181 10.33 21.86 -9.81
C LEU A 181 10.29 20.32 -9.91
N ASP A 182 9.74 19.66 -8.91
CA ASP A 182 9.44 18.22 -8.93
C ASP A 182 7.92 18.02 -9.05
N LEU A 183 7.51 17.52 -10.23
CA LEU A 183 6.10 17.27 -10.56
C LEU A 183 5.72 15.79 -10.46
N ARG A 184 6.66 14.90 -10.09
CA ARG A 184 6.48 13.44 -10.14
C ARG A 184 5.48 12.91 -9.12
N HIS A 185 5.16 13.70 -8.10
CA HIS A 185 4.37 13.30 -6.93
C HIS A 185 2.93 13.83 -6.96
N ARG A 186 2.56 14.45 -8.07
CA ARG A 186 1.19 14.90 -8.34
C ARG A 186 0.27 13.69 -8.45
N LEU A 187 -0.63 13.54 -7.48
CA LEU A 187 -1.66 12.50 -7.52
C LEU A 187 -2.71 12.88 -8.56
N GLN A 188 -3.00 11.96 -9.48
CA GLN A 188 -4.16 12.07 -10.38
C GLN A 188 -5.38 11.50 -9.68
N ALA A 189 -6.52 12.17 -9.82
CA ALA A 189 -7.79 11.65 -9.36
C ALA A 189 -8.10 10.34 -10.11
N GLN A 190 -8.34 9.27 -9.36
CA GLN A 190 -8.57 7.93 -9.93
C GLN A 190 -9.60 7.14 -9.11
N ALA A 191 -10.00 5.98 -9.62
CA ALA A 191 -10.86 5.07 -8.87
C ALA A 191 -10.17 4.61 -7.59
N ARG A 192 -10.93 4.55 -6.50
CA ARG A 192 -10.43 4.11 -5.20
C ARG A 192 -10.21 2.59 -5.23
N PRO A 193 -9.04 2.09 -4.78
CA PRO A 193 -8.83 0.66 -4.63
C PRO A 193 -9.78 0.13 -3.56
N GLN A 194 -10.23 -1.11 -3.73
CA GLN A 194 -11.03 -1.81 -2.72
C GLN A 194 -10.23 -1.99 -1.43
N ALA A 195 -8.91 -2.08 -1.54
CA ALA A 195 -8.04 -2.36 -0.42
C ALA A 195 -6.64 -1.75 -0.59
N LEU A 196 -6.07 -1.39 0.56
CA LEU A 196 -4.66 -1.05 0.68
C LEU A 196 -3.99 -2.12 1.54
N VAL A 197 -2.95 -2.74 1.01
CA VAL A 197 -2.18 -3.78 1.71
C VAL A 197 -0.97 -3.15 2.38
N GLN A 198 -0.87 -3.36 3.69
CA GLN A 198 0.24 -2.92 4.51
C GLN A 198 1.23 -4.08 4.67
N VAL A 199 2.48 -3.87 4.28
CA VAL A 199 3.53 -4.88 4.38
C VAL A 199 4.64 -4.44 5.31
N ALA A 200 5.09 -5.35 6.17
CA ALA A 200 6.25 -5.17 7.03
C ALA A 200 7.31 -6.23 6.76
N MET A 201 8.55 -5.89 7.03
CA MET A 201 9.68 -6.82 7.09
C MET A 201 10.19 -6.90 8.53
N TYR A 202 10.62 -8.09 8.93
CA TYR A 202 11.28 -8.27 10.22
C TYR A 202 12.69 -7.66 10.21
N GLY A 203 12.91 -6.68 11.08
CA GLY A 203 14.19 -6.00 11.27
C GLY A 203 14.87 -6.44 12.56
N LYS A 204 15.74 -7.46 12.48
CA LYS A 204 16.64 -7.78 13.61
C LYS A 204 17.70 -6.67 13.68
N SER A 205 17.84 -6.03 14.85
CA SER A 205 18.67 -4.83 15.05
C SER A 205 19.98 -4.88 14.25
N ALA A 206 20.15 -3.95 13.30
CA ALA A 206 21.48 -3.57 12.88
C ALA A 206 22.20 -3.09 14.15
N LEU A 207 23.36 -3.67 14.45
CA LEU A 207 24.31 -2.98 15.31
C LEU A 207 24.57 -1.61 14.67
N SER A 208 24.74 -0.58 15.49
CA SER A 208 24.99 0.77 14.97
C SER A 208 26.15 0.75 13.96
N PRO A 209 26.11 1.56 12.89
CA PRO A 209 27.16 1.61 11.85
C PRO A 209 28.58 1.95 12.40
N GLN A 210 28.69 2.29 13.67
CA GLN A 210 29.93 2.66 14.35
C GLN A 210 30.68 1.45 14.93
N ALA A 211 30.06 0.26 15.01
CA ALA A 211 30.72 -0.96 15.50
C ALA A 211 31.29 -1.87 14.38
N LEU A 212 30.94 -1.61 13.12
CA LEU A 212 31.28 -2.46 11.94
C LEU A 212 32.54 -2.01 11.17
N GLY A 213 33.29 -1.05 11.70
CA GLY A 213 34.51 -0.53 11.07
C GLY A 213 35.70 -1.50 11.04
N LEU A 214 35.62 -2.66 11.71
CA LEU A 214 36.75 -3.59 11.86
C LEU A 214 36.30 -5.05 11.94
N MET A 215 35.54 -5.55 10.95
CA MET A 215 35.54 -6.96 10.51
C MET A 215 34.45 -7.19 9.44
N GLY A 216 34.87 -7.64 8.26
CA GLY A 216 34.04 -7.75 7.06
C GLY A 216 32.82 -8.67 7.19
N SER A 217 31.65 -8.08 7.41
CA SER A 217 30.33 -8.74 7.25
C SER A 217 29.49 -8.01 6.20
N ALA A 218 30.03 -7.93 4.98
CA ALA A 218 29.41 -7.28 3.82
C ALA A 218 28.29 -8.05 3.05
N PRO A 219 28.11 -9.39 3.13
CA PRO A 219 27.13 -10.07 2.26
C PRO A 219 25.67 -10.06 2.74
N ARG A 220 25.38 -9.83 4.02
CA ARG A 220 24.02 -10.02 4.59
C ARG A 220 23.16 -8.76 4.58
N GLU A 221 23.76 -7.60 4.88
CA GLU A 221 23.07 -6.30 4.78
C GLU A 221 22.69 -5.96 3.33
N SER A 222 23.48 -6.42 2.35
CA SER A 222 23.16 -6.27 0.93
C SER A 222 21.97 -7.13 0.49
N GLN A 223 21.81 -8.34 1.04
CA GLN A 223 20.66 -9.21 0.73
C GLN A 223 19.34 -8.64 1.27
N GLN A 224 19.30 -8.22 2.54
CA GLN A 224 18.10 -7.60 3.12
C GLN A 224 17.70 -6.33 2.37
N SER A 225 18.69 -5.52 1.97
CA SER A 225 18.46 -4.31 1.17
C SER A 225 17.88 -4.64 -0.22
N ARG A 226 18.35 -5.72 -0.85
CA ARG A 226 17.83 -6.20 -2.13
C ARG A 226 16.38 -6.70 -2.01
N ILE A 227 16.07 -7.49 -0.98
CA ILE A 227 14.70 -7.96 -0.73
C ILE A 227 13.76 -6.77 -0.49
N PHE A 228 14.18 -5.79 0.31
CA PHE A 228 13.41 -4.57 0.55
C PHE A 228 13.11 -3.81 -0.75
N ALA A 229 14.11 -3.65 -1.62
CA ALA A 229 13.93 -3.03 -2.93
C ALA A 229 12.97 -3.83 -3.81
N ASN A 230 13.12 -5.15 -3.88
CA ASN A 230 12.27 -6.04 -4.67
C ASN A 230 10.81 -6.03 -4.18
N LEU A 231 10.59 -6.03 -2.88
CA LEU A 231 9.26 -5.90 -2.28
C LEU A 231 8.64 -4.53 -2.61
N SER A 232 9.45 -3.47 -2.62
CA SER A 232 9.00 -2.14 -3.07
C SER A 232 8.57 -2.14 -4.53
N TYR A 233 9.30 -2.86 -5.41
CA TYR A 233 8.91 -3.04 -6.81
C TYR A 233 7.63 -3.85 -6.96
N LEU A 234 7.43 -4.90 -6.15
CA LEU A 234 6.17 -5.64 -6.12
C LEU A 234 5.00 -4.71 -5.78
N LEU A 235 5.10 -3.92 -4.70
CA LEU A 235 4.03 -3.02 -4.27
C LEU A 235 3.69 -1.97 -5.34
N ARG A 236 4.70 -1.46 -6.06
CA ARG A 236 4.51 -0.54 -7.19
C ARG A 236 3.84 -1.21 -8.40
N SER A 237 4.09 -2.50 -8.65
CA SER A 237 3.47 -3.21 -9.77
C SER A 237 1.98 -3.50 -9.52
N VAL A 238 1.56 -3.67 -8.26
CA VAL A 238 0.17 -4.01 -7.88
C VAL A 238 -0.86 -3.15 -8.63
N VAL A 239 -0.73 -1.82 -8.62
CA VAL A 239 -1.73 -0.91 -9.23
C VAL A 239 -1.84 -1.11 -10.74
N GLY A 240 -0.74 -1.45 -11.41
CA GLY A 240 -0.74 -1.72 -12.85
C GLY A 240 -1.24 -3.13 -13.22
N LEU A 241 -1.12 -4.09 -12.30
CA LEU A 241 -1.46 -5.49 -12.54
C LEU A 241 -2.87 -5.86 -12.04
N TYR A 242 -3.25 -5.32 -10.89
CA TYR A 242 -4.51 -5.57 -10.20
C TYR A 242 -5.01 -4.29 -9.49
N PRO A 243 -5.61 -3.35 -10.24
CA PRO A 243 -6.07 -2.05 -9.72
C PRO A 243 -6.99 -2.06 -8.48
N PRO A 244 -7.83 -3.09 -8.23
CA PRO A 244 -8.61 -3.16 -7.00
C PRO A 244 -7.78 -3.19 -5.71
N LEU A 245 -6.50 -3.55 -5.80
CA LEU A 245 -5.57 -3.58 -4.68
C LEU A 245 -4.51 -2.48 -4.88
N GLN A 246 -4.03 -1.92 -3.78
CA GLN A 246 -2.88 -1.03 -3.79
C GLN A 246 -1.92 -1.43 -2.67
N GLY A 247 -0.61 -1.37 -2.93
CA GLY A 247 0.41 -1.53 -1.90
C GLY A 247 0.63 -0.21 -1.13
N SER A 248 1.05 -0.30 0.13
CA SER A 248 1.53 0.87 0.87
C SER A 248 2.79 1.46 0.24
N ASP A 249 2.93 2.79 0.29
CA ASP A 249 4.13 3.47 -0.24
C ASP A 249 5.39 3.15 0.60
N GLU A 250 5.19 2.83 1.87
CA GLU A 250 6.23 2.46 2.82
C GLU A 250 6.07 1.01 3.26
N ILE A 251 7.20 0.32 3.39
CA ILE A 251 7.29 -1.01 3.99
C ILE A 251 7.77 -0.82 5.42
N GLY A 252 6.98 -1.29 6.38
CA GLY A 252 7.35 -1.24 7.79
C GLY A 252 8.58 -2.09 8.08
N GLN A 253 9.48 -1.64 8.94
CA GLN A 253 10.53 -2.48 9.52
C GLN A 253 10.26 -2.62 11.01
N LEU A 254 9.92 -3.83 11.44
CA LEU A 254 9.43 -4.09 12.79
C LEU A 254 10.22 -5.19 13.50
N ARG A 255 10.26 -5.10 14.82
CA ARG A 255 10.78 -6.12 15.73
C ARG A 255 9.62 -6.94 16.29
N LEU A 256 9.88 -8.22 16.54
CA LEU A 256 8.91 -9.12 17.15
C LEU A 256 9.00 -9.04 18.67
N ASN A 257 8.58 -7.92 19.24
CA ASN A 257 8.48 -7.74 20.68
C ASN A 257 7.10 -7.24 21.08
N SER A 258 6.77 -7.35 22.37
CA SER A 258 5.45 -6.96 22.88
C SER A 258 5.18 -5.46 22.77
N GLU A 259 6.21 -4.61 22.71
CA GLU A 259 6.06 -3.15 22.57
C GLU A 259 5.60 -2.74 21.17
N GLU A 260 6.08 -3.43 20.13
CA GLU A 260 5.75 -3.18 18.74
C GLU A 260 4.55 -3.99 18.24
N LEU A 261 4.01 -4.92 19.04
CA LEU A 261 2.85 -5.72 18.67
C LEU A 261 1.68 -4.84 18.18
N GLY A 262 1.37 -3.76 18.88
CA GLY A 262 0.28 -2.85 18.46
C GLY A 262 0.49 -2.26 17.06
N LYS A 263 1.74 -1.99 16.67
CA LYS A 263 2.10 -1.55 15.32
C LYS A 263 2.06 -2.70 14.33
N LEU A 264 2.58 -3.87 14.70
CA LEU A 264 2.57 -5.07 13.87
C LEU A 264 1.14 -5.46 13.47
N LEU A 265 0.20 -5.30 14.40
CA LEU A 265 -1.22 -5.55 14.16
C LEU A 265 -1.85 -4.60 13.13
N ASP A 266 -1.18 -3.52 12.69
CA ASP A 266 -1.63 -2.67 11.58
C ASP A 266 -1.29 -3.27 10.19
N PHE A 267 -0.37 -4.24 10.12
CA PHE A 267 0.12 -4.83 8.86
C PHE A 267 -0.63 -6.10 8.44
N ASP A 268 -0.88 -6.25 7.14
CA ASP A 268 -1.55 -7.43 6.56
C ASP A 268 -0.58 -8.60 6.35
N LEU A 269 0.66 -8.27 5.95
CA LEU A 269 1.71 -9.23 5.66
C LEU A 269 3.00 -8.87 6.40
N LEU A 270 3.61 -9.84 7.06
CA LEU A 270 4.96 -9.77 7.62
C LEU A 270 5.90 -10.70 6.82
N PHE A 271 7.02 -10.17 6.34
CA PHE A 271 8.03 -10.92 5.58
C PHE A 271 9.26 -11.26 6.44
N LEU A 272 9.67 -12.53 6.40
CA LEU A 272 10.90 -13.07 7.01
C LEU A 272 11.68 -13.91 5.99
N THR A 273 12.99 -14.02 6.19
CA THR A 273 13.77 -15.10 5.57
C THR A 273 13.71 -16.38 6.40
N ASP A 274 14.00 -17.52 5.78
CA ASP A 274 14.15 -18.82 6.45
C ASP A 274 15.10 -18.78 7.65
N TYR A 275 16.27 -18.15 7.50
CA TYR A 275 17.23 -17.97 8.58
C TYR A 275 16.63 -17.18 9.74
N GLN A 276 15.90 -16.09 9.44
CA GLN A 276 15.24 -15.29 10.48
C GLN A 276 14.18 -16.12 11.21
N PHE A 277 13.35 -16.85 10.45
CA PHE A 277 12.29 -17.71 10.98
C PHE A 277 12.84 -18.82 11.89
N GLN A 278 13.92 -19.50 11.49
CA GLN A 278 14.57 -20.53 12.30
C GLN A 278 15.27 -19.97 13.55
N SER A 279 15.61 -18.67 13.54
CA SER A 279 16.31 -17.99 14.65
C SER A 279 15.37 -17.34 15.68
N LEU A 280 14.06 -17.55 15.57
CA LEU A 280 13.06 -16.94 16.44
C LEU A 280 13.13 -17.53 17.85
N GLY A 281 13.10 -16.65 18.86
CA GLY A 281 12.97 -17.04 20.26
C GLY A 281 11.51 -17.20 20.71
N ASP A 282 11.28 -17.82 21.87
CA ASP A 282 9.94 -18.09 22.42
C ASP A 282 9.05 -16.85 22.54
N SER A 283 9.62 -15.71 22.93
CA SER A 283 8.89 -14.44 23.03
C SER A 283 8.42 -13.92 21.65
N GLU A 284 9.25 -14.09 20.62
CA GLU A 284 8.93 -13.68 19.25
C GLU A 284 7.85 -14.59 18.66
N VAL A 285 7.93 -15.90 18.96
CA VAL A 285 6.90 -16.90 18.59
C VAL A 285 5.54 -16.54 19.20
N GLU A 286 5.49 -16.09 20.45
CA GLU A 286 4.23 -15.65 21.07
C GLU A 286 3.66 -14.39 20.39
N VAL A 287 4.50 -13.42 20.05
CA VAL A 287 4.08 -12.21 19.29
C VAL A 287 3.52 -12.61 17.92
N LEU A 288 4.18 -13.53 17.21
CA LEU A 288 3.70 -14.05 15.93
C LEU A 288 2.39 -14.83 16.07
N ARG A 289 2.23 -15.62 17.12
CA ARG A 289 0.97 -16.32 17.41
C ARG A 289 -0.19 -15.33 17.53
N GLN A 290 -0.01 -14.24 18.28
CA GLN A 290 -1.03 -13.20 18.42
C GLN A 290 -1.32 -12.47 17.09
N TYR A 291 -0.28 -12.18 16.31
CA TYR A 291 -0.41 -11.60 14.98
C TYR A 291 -1.20 -12.50 14.02
N LEU A 292 -0.84 -13.79 13.93
CA LEU A 292 -1.52 -14.78 13.09
C LEU A 292 -2.99 -14.95 13.52
N LEU A 293 -3.24 -14.97 14.83
CA LEU A 293 -4.59 -15.01 15.40
C LEU A 293 -5.39 -13.78 14.92
N SER A 294 -4.84 -12.56 14.94
CA SER A 294 -5.57 -11.37 14.46
C SER A 294 -5.90 -11.38 12.95
N GLY A 295 -5.44 -12.39 12.21
CA GLY A 295 -5.65 -12.53 10.78
C GLY A 295 -4.48 -12.03 9.91
N GLY A 296 -3.38 -11.60 10.52
CA GLY A 296 -2.14 -11.24 9.80
C GLY A 296 -1.46 -12.46 9.18
N VAL A 297 -0.74 -12.28 8.08
CA VAL A 297 -0.07 -13.36 7.34
C VAL A 297 1.44 -13.25 7.46
N LEU A 298 2.09 -14.38 7.68
CA LEU A 298 3.54 -14.51 7.73
C LEU A 298 4.03 -15.13 6.41
N LEU A 299 4.81 -14.40 5.63
CA LEU A 299 5.53 -14.94 4.47
C LEU A 299 6.99 -15.18 4.85
N VAL A 300 7.42 -16.42 4.71
CA VAL A 300 8.82 -16.84 4.90
C VAL A 300 9.38 -17.27 3.56
N GLU A 301 10.52 -16.70 3.17
CA GLU A 301 11.24 -17.13 1.97
C GLU A 301 12.41 -18.02 2.32
N ALA A 302 12.44 -19.22 1.74
CA ALA A 302 13.56 -20.15 1.81
C ALA A 302 14.37 -20.09 0.53
N SER A 303 15.64 -19.69 0.66
CA SER A 303 16.56 -19.67 -0.46
C SER A 303 17.02 -21.08 -0.80
N THR A 304 17.01 -21.39 -2.08
CA THR A 304 17.60 -22.63 -2.61
C THR A 304 19.01 -22.41 -3.15
N GLN A 305 19.49 -21.17 -3.25
CA GLN A 305 20.79 -20.86 -3.85
C GLN A 305 21.93 -21.50 -3.07
N GLY A 306 22.79 -22.25 -3.77
CA GLY A 306 23.92 -22.94 -3.16
C GLY A 306 23.53 -24.12 -2.26
N THR A 307 22.29 -24.61 -2.38
CA THR A 307 21.81 -25.83 -1.73
C THR A 307 21.72 -26.98 -2.73
N PRO A 308 21.64 -28.25 -2.28
CA PRO A 308 21.40 -29.39 -3.18
C PRO A 308 20.15 -29.23 -4.06
N LEU A 309 19.15 -28.44 -3.62
CA LEU A 309 17.94 -28.17 -4.39
C LEU A 309 18.22 -27.34 -5.66
N ASP A 310 19.17 -26.41 -5.61
CA ASP A 310 19.58 -25.62 -6.77
C ASP A 310 20.34 -26.48 -7.79
N GLU A 311 21.26 -27.33 -7.32
CA GLU A 311 22.00 -28.26 -8.17
C GLU A 311 21.08 -29.30 -8.83
N LEU A 312 20.24 -29.97 -8.04
CA LEU A 312 19.29 -30.97 -8.55
C LEU A 312 18.24 -30.34 -9.48
N GLY A 313 17.84 -29.09 -9.23
CA GLY A 313 16.95 -28.34 -10.12
C GLY A 313 17.56 -28.13 -11.51
N LYS A 314 18.84 -27.75 -11.58
CA LYS A 314 19.58 -27.61 -12.84
C LYS A 314 19.70 -28.94 -13.58
N VAL A 315 20.04 -30.02 -12.87
CA VAL A 315 20.14 -31.37 -13.46
C VAL A 315 18.79 -31.82 -14.01
N GLN A 316 17.70 -31.65 -13.26
CA GLN A 316 16.34 -31.99 -13.71
C GLN A 316 16.04 -31.32 -15.06
N GLN A 317 16.40 -30.06 -15.20
CA GLN A 317 16.13 -29.29 -16.39
C GLN A 317 16.98 -29.72 -17.60
N GLU A 318 18.27 -29.99 -17.39
CA GLU A 318 19.13 -30.51 -18.46
C GLU A 318 18.60 -31.83 -19.02
N LEU A 319 18.11 -32.72 -18.13
CA LEU A 319 17.45 -33.97 -18.50
C LEU A 319 16.14 -33.73 -19.27
N GLU A 320 15.28 -32.82 -18.81
CA GLU A 320 14.02 -32.48 -19.50
C GLU A 320 14.28 -31.92 -20.90
N LYS A 321 15.30 -31.05 -21.05
CA LYS A 321 15.72 -30.50 -22.34
C LYS A 321 16.29 -31.58 -23.26
N ALA A 322 17.13 -32.47 -22.73
CA ALA A 322 17.69 -33.59 -23.48
C ALA A 322 16.57 -34.48 -24.02
N ILE A 323 15.62 -34.88 -23.17
CA ILE A 323 14.45 -35.71 -23.55
C ILE A 323 13.61 -35.04 -24.64
N ALA A 324 13.38 -33.71 -24.54
CA ALA A 324 12.62 -32.97 -25.53
C ALA A 324 13.31 -32.93 -26.90
N GLN A 325 14.65 -32.87 -26.92
CA GLN A 325 15.45 -32.90 -28.16
C GLN A 325 15.55 -34.30 -28.77
N THR A 326 15.36 -35.37 -27.98
CA THR A 326 15.38 -36.76 -28.46
C THR A 326 14.10 -37.19 -29.21
N THR A 327 13.14 -36.29 -29.42
CA THR A 327 11.76 -36.66 -29.84
C THR A 327 11.63 -37.00 -31.32
N GLU A 328 12.64 -36.76 -32.16
CA GLU A 328 12.56 -36.92 -33.62
C GLU A 328 13.33 -38.13 -34.20
N ASP A 329 14.14 -38.84 -33.41
CA ASP A 329 15.01 -39.92 -33.91
C ASP A 329 14.64 -41.31 -33.36
N PRO A 330 14.25 -42.28 -34.23
CA PRO A 330 13.97 -43.66 -33.83
C PRO A 330 15.15 -44.39 -33.19
N GLU A 331 16.41 -44.05 -33.51
CA GLU A 331 17.60 -44.71 -32.96
C GLU A 331 17.89 -44.28 -31.50
N LEU A 332 17.36 -43.15 -31.08
CA LEU A 332 17.58 -42.59 -29.74
C LEU A 332 16.50 -43.00 -28.71
N GLN A 333 15.57 -43.88 -29.07
CA GLN A 333 14.51 -44.37 -28.18
C GLN A 333 15.05 -45.03 -26.90
N GLN A 334 16.15 -45.79 -26.99
CA GLN A 334 16.77 -46.43 -25.83
C GLN A 334 17.41 -45.39 -24.89
N HIS A 335 18.13 -44.42 -25.43
CA HIS A 335 18.72 -43.30 -24.67
C HIS A 335 17.63 -42.45 -24.00
N ARG A 336 16.47 -42.28 -24.65
CA ARG A 336 15.32 -41.58 -24.05
C ARG A 336 14.80 -42.28 -22.81
N GLN A 337 14.69 -43.61 -22.82
CA GLN A 337 14.26 -44.38 -21.64
C GLN A 337 15.25 -44.22 -20.48
N GLU A 338 16.55 -44.24 -20.76
CA GLU A 338 17.59 -44.03 -19.75
C GLU A 338 17.50 -42.62 -19.13
N LEU A 339 17.38 -41.58 -19.96
CA LEU A 339 17.20 -40.20 -19.49
C LEU A 339 15.91 -40.01 -18.69
N GLN A 340 14.82 -40.72 -19.04
CA GLN A 340 13.57 -40.69 -18.29
C GLN A 340 13.70 -41.36 -16.91
N LEU A 341 14.46 -42.45 -16.80
CA LEU A 341 14.75 -43.10 -15.53
C LEU A 341 15.60 -42.19 -14.63
N GLU A 342 16.62 -41.55 -15.20
CA GLU A 342 17.45 -40.59 -14.48
C GLU A 342 16.64 -39.37 -14.01
N LEU A 343 15.78 -38.81 -14.87
CA LEU A 343 14.87 -37.73 -14.50
C LEU A 343 13.94 -38.12 -13.35
N GLN A 344 13.45 -39.36 -13.34
CA GLN A 344 12.61 -39.86 -12.26
C GLN A 344 13.39 -40.02 -10.94
N ALA A 345 14.65 -40.44 -10.99
CA ALA A 345 15.53 -40.49 -9.83
C ALA A 345 15.77 -39.09 -9.26
N VAL A 346 16.12 -38.12 -10.11
CA VAL A 346 16.33 -36.72 -9.71
C VAL A 346 15.07 -36.10 -9.10
N LYS A 347 13.88 -36.38 -9.67
CA LYS A 347 12.59 -35.94 -9.09
C LYS A 347 12.34 -36.52 -7.70
N THR A 348 12.76 -37.76 -7.48
CA THR A 348 12.65 -38.42 -6.17
C THR A 348 13.59 -37.76 -5.16
N ASP A 349 14.84 -37.51 -5.54
CA ASP A 349 15.84 -36.83 -4.71
C ASP A 349 15.44 -35.40 -4.37
N LEU A 350 14.89 -34.66 -5.33
CA LEU A 350 14.31 -33.33 -5.10
C LEU A 350 13.22 -33.40 -4.05
N THR A 351 12.24 -34.30 -4.22
CA THR A 351 11.13 -34.48 -3.28
C THR A 351 11.62 -34.79 -1.87
N GLN A 352 12.68 -35.59 -1.74
CA GLN A 352 13.30 -35.90 -0.46
C GLN A 352 14.01 -34.69 0.16
N ASN A 353 14.79 -33.93 -0.62
CA ASN A 353 15.45 -32.71 -0.13
C ASN A 353 14.44 -31.63 0.27
N ILE A 354 13.37 -31.45 -0.49
CA ILE A 354 12.26 -30.56 -0.15
C ILE A 354 11.64 -30.99 1.18
N SER A 355 11.41 -32.29 1.37
CA SER A 355 10.83 -32.82 2.61
C SER A 355 11.73 -32.55 3.82
N GLN A 356 13.06 -32.63 3.64
CA GLN A 356 14.04 -32.28 4.68
C GLN A 356 13.99 -30.80 5.04
N VAL A 357 13.99 -29.90 4.04
CA VAL A 357 13.85 -28.45 4.26
C VAL A 357 12.52 -28.13 4.92
N THR A 358 11.45 -28.82 4.50
CA THR A 358 10.10 -28.66 5.05
C THR A 358 10.01 -29.05 6.53
N HIS A 359 10.75 -30.06 6.98
CA HIS A 359 10.69 -30.51 8.38
C HIS A 359 11.02 -29.39 9.36
N GLY A 360 12.06 -28.59 9.08
CA GLY A 360 12.41 -27.46 9.95
C GLY A 360 11.31 -26.40 10.07
N PHE A 361 10.51 -26.23 9.01
CA PHE A 361 9.34 -25.34 9.04
C PHE A 361 8.16 -25.94 9.79
N GLN A 362 7.94 -27.26 9.69
CA GLN A 362 6.84 -27.97 10.35
C GLN A 362 6.93 -27.89 11.88
N ASP A 363 8.12 -28.01 12.45
CA ASP A 363 8.32 -27.97 13.90
C ASP A 363 7.88 -26.61 14.48
N LEU A 364 8.33 -25.50 13.86
CA LEU A 364 7.98 -24.16 14.32
C LEU A 364 6.53 -23.80 14.00
N ALA A 365 6.01 -24.22 12.86
CA ALA A 365 4.60 -24.01 12.51
C ALA A 365 3.66 -24.79 13.45
N SER A 366 4.06 -25.99 13.89
CA SER A 366 3.35 -26.75 14.92
C SER A 366 3.39 -26.04 16.27
N ALA A 367 4.52 -25.41 16.63
CA ALA A 367 4.58 -24.55 17.82
C ALA A 367 3.65 -23.34 17.71
N LEU A 368 3.40 -22.82 16.51
CA LEU A 368 2.40 -21.78 16.24
C LEU A 368 0.95 -22.32 16.17
N GLY A 369 0.76 -23.65 16.25
CA GLY A 369 -0.54 -24.31 16.27
C GLY A 369 -1.15 -24.52 14.87
N THR A 370 -0.34 -24.45 13.82
CA THR A 370 -0.82 -24.43 12.43
C THR A 370 0.06 -25.35 11.57
N PRO A 371 -0.33 -26.61 11.33
CA PRO A 371 0.45 -27.50 10.47
C PRO A 371 0.50 -26.93 9.05
N LEU A 372 1.63 -27.14 8.36
CA LEU A 372 1.81 -26.68 7.00
C LEU A 372 1.47 -27.79 6.00
N GLU A 373 0.82 -27.43 4.91
CA GLU A 373 0.53 -28.34 3.80
C GLU A 373 1.09 -27.76 2.50
N LEU A 374 1.52 -28.63 1.60
CA LEU A 374 1.95 -28.20 0.27
C LEU A 374 0.75 -27.64 -0.49
N LEU A 375 0.93 -26.49 -1.12
CA LEU A 375 -0.14 -25.84 -1.90
C LEU A 375 -0.69 -26.78 -2.99
N ASP A 376 0.16 -27.65 -3.56
CA ASP A 376 -0.23 -28.69 -4.53
C ASP A 376 -1.17 -29.76 -4.00
N GLN A 377 -1.21 -29.96 -2.68
CA GLN A 377 -2.06 -30.94 -2.01
C GLN A 377 -3.38 -30.32 -1.51
N LEU A 378 -3.46 -28.99 -1.45
CA LEU A 378 -4.67 -28.26 -1.06
C LEU A 378 -5.73 -28.25 -2.15
N ASP A 379 -6.95 -27.83 -1.78
CA ASP A 379 -8.07 -27.65 -2.69
C ASP A 379 -7.66 -26.81 -3.92
N GLN A 380 -8.06 -27.26 -5.11
CA GLN A 380 -7.72 -26.58 -6.37
C GLN A 380 -8.24 -25.13 -6.43
N ASN A 381 -9.28 -24.81 -5.66
CA ASN A 381 -9.85 -23.48 -5.53
C ASN A 381 -9.20 -22.63 -4.44
N HIS A 382 -8.13 -23.10 -3.79
CA HIS A 382 -7.45 -22.35 -2.75
C HIS A 382 -7.09 -20.94 -3.23
N PRO A 383 -7.37 -19.86 -2.46
CA PRO A 383 -7.24 -18.48 -2.96
C PRO A 383 -5.84 -18.11 -3.45
N LEU A 384 -4.77 -18.66 -2.86
CA LEU A 384 -3.40 -18.44 -3.35
C LEU A 384 -3.18 -18.93 -4.79
N ARG A 385 -3.98 -19.88 -5.28
CA ARG A 385 -3.93 -20.38 -6.67
C ARG A 385 -4.85 -19.62 -7.60
N THR A 386 -5.95 -19.09 -7.10
CA THR A 386 -7.07 -18.64 -7.94
C THR A 386 -7.31 -17.14 -7.90
N GLN A 387 -6.73 -16.39 -6.94
CA GLN A 387 -7.07 -14.98 -6.73
C GLN A 387 -5.86 -14.09 -6.40
N PRO A 388 -5.74 -12.93 -7.08
CA PRO A 388 -6.55 -12.50 -8.24
C PRO A 388 -6.17 -13.19 -9.56
N PHE A 389 -5.00 -13.82 -9.63
CA PHE A 389 -4.52 -14.52 -10.83
C PHE A 389 -4.64 -16.04 -10.67
N LEU A 390 -4.99 -16.72 -11.76
CA LEU A 390 -5.13 -18.17 -11.80
C LEU A 390 -3.78 -18.84 -12.15
N PHE A 391 -3.34 -19.76 -11.29
CA PHE A 391 -2.14 -20.55 -11.49
C PHE A 391 -2.49 -22.04 -11.57
N ALA A 392 -2.40 -22.60 -12.78
CA ALA A 392 -2.35 -24.06 -12.96
C ALA A 392 -0.97 -24.63 -12.54
N ALA A 393 0.07 -23.78 -12.60
CA ALA A 393 1.44 -24.09 -12.21
C ALA A 393 2.03 -22.88 -11.48
N LEU A 394 2.77 -23.13 -10.40
CA LEU A 394 3.52 -22.07 -9.70
C LEU A 394 4.66 -21.51 -10.59
N PRO A 395 5.09 -20.25 -10.37
CA PRO A 395 6.17 -19.64 -11.14
C PRO A 395 7.47 -20.44 -11.07
N GLN A 396 8.31 -20.25 -12.08
CA GLN A 396 9.65 -20.83 -12.18
C GLN A 396 10.67 -19.70 -12.24
N ILE A 397 11.64 -19.70 -11.32
CA ILE A 397 12.71 -18.69 -11.20
C ILE A 397 14.04 -19.42 -11.30
N ASP A 398 14.97 -18.90 -12.10
CA ASP A 398 16.26 -19.55 -12.39
C ASP A 398 16.07 -21.03 -12.77
N GLN A 399 15.00 -21.28 -13.54
CA GLN A 399 14.60 -22.60 -14.00
C GLN A 399 14.21 -23.59 -12.90
N GLN A 400 14.09 -23.15 -11.65
CA GLN A 400 13.54 -23.92 -10.53
C GLN A 400 12.08 -23.53 -10.27
N ARG A 401 11.19 -24.53 -10.19
CA ARG A 401 9.79 -24.29 -9.83
C ARG A 401 9.67 -23.95 -8.35
N ILE A 402 8.99 -22.85 -8.05
CA ILE A 402 8.73 -22.43 -6.69
C ILE A 402 7.78 -23.41 -6.03
N GLN A 403 8.01 -23.68 -4.75
CA GLN A 403 7.08 -24.46 -3.94
C GLN A 403 6.54 -23.60 -2.81
N ILE A 404 5.25 -23.76 -2.54
CA ILE A 404 4.57 -23.02 -1.50
C ILE A 404 4.00 -24.02 -0.50
N LEU A 405 4.34 -23.83 0.77
CA LEU A 405 3.63 -24.44 1.88
C LEU A 405 2.78 -23.39 2.56
N THR A 406 1.59 -23.77 3.03
CA THR A 406 0.74 -22.84 3.76
C THR A 406 -0.09 -23.54 4.83
N GLY A 407 -0.36 -22.81 5.91
CA GLY A 407 -1.16 -23.29 7.03
C GLY A 407 -1.42 -22.18 8.03
N GLY A 408 -2.67 -21.99 8.42
CA GLY A 408 -3.07 -21.06 9.49
C GLY A 408 -2.60 -19.60 9.36
N GLY A 409 -2.28 -19.12 8.15
CA GLY A 409 -1.76 -17.77 7.90
C GLY A 409 -0.25 -17.70 7.72
N ILE A 410 0.45 -18.83 7.78
CA ILE A 410 1.86 -18.95 7.42
C ILE A 410 1.93 -19.36 5.95
N ILE A 411 2.86 -18.77 5.21
CA ILE A 411 3.21 -19.09 3.82
C ILE A 411 4.72 -19.24 3.78
N ILE A 412 5.21 -20.42 3.38
CA ILE A 412 6.63 -20.67 3.12
C ILE A 412 6.81 -20.77 1.61
N ALA A 413 7.61 -19.88 1.01
CA ALA A 413 7.97 -19.91 -0.39
C ALA A 413 9.41 -20.42 -0.55
N ILE A 414 9.58 -21.59 -1.17
CA ILE A 414 10.87 -22.21 -1.45
C ILE A 414 11.24 -21.93 -2.91
N GLY A 415 12.39 -21.29 -3.15
CA GLY A 415 12.88 -21.00 -4.51
C GLY A 415 13.01 -19.51 -4.85
N ASN A 416 13.34 -18.65 -3.89
CA ASN A 416 13.73 -17.25 -4.12
C ASN A 416 12.69 -16.40 -4.88
N LEU A 417 11.41 -16.52 -4.55
CA LEU A 417 10.32 -15.79 -5.20
C LEU A 417 10.59 -14.27 -5.30
N SER A 418 11.17 -13.69 -4.25
CA SER A 418 11.41 -12.26 -4.11
C SER A 418 12.46 -11.73 -5.09
N THR A 419 13.36 -12.56 -5.62
CA THR A 419 14.40 -12.10 -6.56
C THR A 419 13.81 -11.64 -7.89
N ALA A 420 12.67 -12.22 -8.29
CA ALA A 420 11.97 -11.94 -9.54
C ALA A 420 10.91 -10.84 -9.43
N TRP A 421 10.76 -10.17 -8.29
CA TRP A 421 9.80 -9.06 -8.13
C TRP A 421 10.35 -7.71 -8.59
N GLY A 422 11.67 -7.53 -8.53
CA GLY A 422 12.35 -6.26 -8.79
C GLY A 422 13.20 -6.24 -10.05
N LEU A 423 14.09 -5.26 -10.12
CA LEU A 423 15.07 -5.16 -11.19
C LEU A 423 16.10 -6.28 -11.06
N ASP A 424 16.34 -6.97 -12.16
CA ASP A 424 17.46 -7.89 -12.28
C ASP A 424 18.65 -7.18 -12.93
N GLU A 425 19.65 -6.81 -12.11
CA GLU A 425 20.85 -6.11 -12.57
C GLU A 425 21.63 -6.91 -13.62
N ASN A 426 21.54 -8.23 -13.57
CA ASN A 426 22.24 -9.13 -14.49
C ASN A 426 21.45 -9.40 -15.78
N LEU A 427 20.21 -8.89 -15.90
CA LEU A 427 19.30 -9.12 -17.03
C LEU A 427 19.15 -10.62 -17.38
N SER A 428 19.25 -11.48 -16.36
CA SER A 428 19.18 -12.93 -16.46
C SER A 428 17.75 -13.46 -16.52
N LEU A 429 16.78 -12.75 -15.94
CA LEU A 429 15.39 -13.16 -15.88
C LEU A 429 14.57 -12.65 -17.08
N PRO A 430 13.84 -13.54 -17.79
CA PRO A 430 12.86 -13.12 -18.79
C PRO A 430 11.75 -12.27 -18.17
N ARG A 431 11.20 -11.35 -18.98
CA ARG A 431 10.04 -10.53 -18.57
C ARG A 431 8.85 -11.37 -18.13
N GLU A 432 8.62 -12.52 -18.77
CA GLU A 432 7.54 -13.45 -18.40
C GLU A 432 7.74 -14.02 -16.99
N THR A 433 8.96 -14.42 -16.63
CA THR A 433 9.29 -14.87 -15.27
C THR A 433 9.03 -13.78 -14.23
N ILE A 434 9.49 -12.55 -14.50
CA ILE A 434 9.24 -11.39 -13.62
C ILE A 434 7.73 -11.16 -13.46
N ARG A 435 7.00 -11.19 -14.57
CA ARG A 435 5.54 -10.97 -14.58
C ARG A 435 4.80 -12.03 -13.77
N THR A 436 5.08 -13.30 -14.02
CA THR A 436 4.44 -14.44 -13.35
C THR A 436 4.79 -14.46 -11.84
N ALA A 437 6.02 -14.09 -11.48
CA ALA A 437 6.42 -13.94 -10.08
C ALA A 437 5.71 -12.78 -9.38
N GLN A 438 5.56 -11.63 -10.06
CA GLN A 438 4.79 -10.49 -9.54
C GLN A 438 3.32 -10.84 -9.35
N GLU A 439 2.70 -11.54 -10.30
CA GLU A 439 1.31 -12.02 -10.18
C GLU A 439 1.15 -12.96 -8.97
N MET A 440 2.09 -13.88 -8.74
CA MET A 440 2.08 -14.72 -7.54
C MET A 440 2.27 -13.91 -6.25
N GLY A 441 3.16 -12.91 -6.27
CA GLY A 441 3.32 -11.97 -5.16
C GLY A 441 2.02 -11.23 -4.85
N ILE A 442 1.27 -10.82 -5.87
CA ILE A 442 -0.04 -10.18 -5.71
C ILE A 442 -1.09 -11.16 -5.16
N ASN A 443 -1.09 -12.43 -5.57
CA ASN A 443 -1.95 -13.45 -4.94
C ASN A 443 -1.68 -13.56 -3.43
N ILE A 444 -0.41 -13.54 -3.02
CA ILE A 444 -0.03 -13.55 -1.60
C ILE A 444 -0.53 -12.28 -0.88
N LEU A 445 -0.33 -11.10 -1.47
CA LEU A 445 -0.79 -9.83 -0.89
C LEU A 445 -2.32 -9.78 -0.76
N HIS A 446 -3.04 -10.22 -1.79
CA HIS A 446 -4.49 -10.30 -1.79
C HIS A 446 -4.99 -11.28 -0.73
N PHE A 447 -4.37 -12.47 -0.63
CA PHE A 447 -4.69 -13.45 0.41
C PHE A 447 -4.46 -12.88 1.81
N ALA A 448 -3.34 -12.19 2.04
CA ALA A 448 -3.02 -11.58 3.32
C ALA A 448 -4.08 -10.58 3.77
N TRP A 449 -4.41 -9.62 2.90
CA TRP A 449 -5.48 -8.66 3.15
C TRP A 449 -6.84 -9.34 3.39
N ARG A 450 -7.20 -10.29 2.53
CA ARG A 450 -8.51 -10.95 2.59
C ARG A 450 -8.66 -11.80 3.85
N ARG A 451 -7.63 -12.55 4.23
CA ARG A 451 -7.61 -13.36 5.46
C ARG A 451 -7.78 -12.46 6.68
N ARG A 452 -7.05 -11.34 6.74
CA ARG A 452 -7.17 -10.39 7.86
C ARG A 452 -8.56 -9.82 7.97
N GLN A 453 -9.12 -9.36 6.85
CA GLN A 453 -10.49 -8.83 6.79
C GLN A 453 -11.52 -9.84 7.30
N LEU A 454 -11.50 -11.08 6.78
CA LEU A 454 -12.45 -12.13 7.18
C LEU A 454 -12.30 -12.51 8.66
N THR A 455 -11.06 -12.63 9.15
CA THR A 455 -10.77 -12.97 10.54
C THR A 455 -11.28 -11.89 11.50
N GLN A 456 -11.04 -10.61 11.16
CA GLN A 456 -11.51 -9.48 11.97
C GLN A 456 -13.03 -9.40 12.01
N TRP A 457 -13.73 -9.66 10.90
CA TRP A 457 -15.19 -9.67 10.87
C TRP A 457 -15.80 -10.78 11.73
N GLN A 458 -15.16 -11.95 11.79
CA GLN A 458 -15.61 -13.05 12.66
C GLN A 458 -15.38 -12.72 14.15
N ARG A 459 -14.30 -12.02 14.49
CA ARG A 459 -13.96 -11.66 15.88
C ARG A 459 -14.70 -10.43 16.41
N ALA A 460 -15.08 -9.49 15.54
CA ALA A 460 -15.74 -8.25 15.93
C ALA A 460 -17.13 -8.47 16.58
N VAL A 461 -17.68 -9.68 16.53
CA VAL A 461 -18.96 -10.02 17.17
C VAL A 461 -18.83 -10.16 18.69
N ASP A 462 -17.65 -10.48 19.23
CA ASP A 462 -17.46 -10.77 20.67
C ASP A 462 -17.30 -9.53 21.57
N THR A 463 -17.20 -8.32 21.01
CA THR A 463 -17.09 -7.06 21.79
C THR A 463 -18.36 -6.22 21.79
N SER A 464 -19.47 -6.74 21.28
CA SER A 464 -20.75 -6.02 21.15
C SER A 464 -21.82 -6.39 22.19
N THR A 465 -21.48 -7.01 23.32
CA THR A 465 -22.35 -6.94 24.51
C THR A 465 -22.18 -5.57 25.16
N PRO A 466 -23.16 -4.66 25.09
CA PRO A 466 -23.13 -3.47 25.94
C PRO A 466 -23.16 -3.94 27.41
N PRO A 467 -22.38 -3.31 28.31
CA PRO A 467 -22.47 -3.62 29.73
C PRO A 467 -23.92 -3.39 30.19
N PRO A 468 -24.47 -4.24 31.08
CA PRO A 468 -25.79 -4.00 31.64
C PRO A 468 -25.76 -2.64 32.32
N THR A 469 -26.57 -1.72 31.78
CA THR A 469 -26.68 -0.38 32.34
C THR A 469 -27.26 -0.53 33.75
N PRO A 470 -26.62 0.03 34.80
CA PRO A 470 -27.25 0.04 36.12
C PRO A 470 -28.57 0.82 36.03
N PRO A 471 -29.60 0.42 36.80
CA PRO A 471 -30.93 1.01 36.67
C PRO A 471 -30.86 2.48 37.04
N LYS A 472 -31.02 3.37 36.03
CA LYS A 472 -31.24 4.79 36.26
C LYS A 472 -32.66 4.98 36.77
N GLU A 473 -32.78 5.48 37.99
CA GLU A 473 -34.01 5.96 38.58
C GLU A 473 -34.74 6.90 37.62
N LYS A 474 -35.99 6.54 37.31
CA LYS A 474 -36.92 7.32 36.52
C LYS A 474 -37.27 8.62 37.25
N GLN A 475 -36.88 9.76 36.72
CA GLN A 475 -37.68 10.99 36.84
C GLN A 475 -38.38 11.25 35.52
N ALA A 476 -39.56 10.64 35.37
CA ALA A 476 -40.44 10.88 34.25
C ALA A 476 -41.08 12.27 34.38
N LYS A 477 -40.64 13.23 33.56
CA LYS A 477 -41.44 14.42 33.25
C LYS A 477 -42.43 14.02 32.15
N THR A 478 -43.62 13.61 32.56
CA THR A 478 -44.78 13.42 31.66
C THR A 478 -45.04 14.69 30.86
N SER A 479 -44.95 14.58 29.54
CA SER A 479 -45.34 15.62 28.60
C SER A 479 -46.86 15.85 28.68
N ARG A 480 -47.29 17.11 28.53
CA ARG A 480 -48.72 17.50 28.51
C ARG A 480 -49.50 16.83 27.38
N ARG A 481 -48.80 16.26 26.38
CA ARG A 481 -49.34 15.51 25.25
C ARG A 481 -49.75 14.08 25.62
N ASP A 482 -49.10 13.47 26.61
CA ASP A 482 -49.40 12.09 27.05
C ASP A 482 -50.65 12.03 27.95
N LYS A 483 -50.96 13.11 28.67
CA LYS A 483 -52.17 13.21 29.53
C LYS A 483 -53.49 13.37 28.77
N LEU A 484 -53.45 13.58 27.46
CA LEU A 484 -54.64 13.76 26.61
C LEU A 484 -55.07 12.47 25.91
N PHE A 485 -54.17 11.49 25.76
CA PHE A 485 -54.49 10.19 25.17
C PHE A 485 -55.12 9.22 26.19
N ASP A 486 -54.73 9.29 27.47
CA ASP A 486 -55.27 8.42 28.53
C ASP A 486 -56.67 8.81 29.05
N LYS A 487 -57.30 9.85 28.48
CA LYS A 487 -58.69 10.26 28.81
C LYS A 487 -59.71 9.96 27.70
N LEU A 488 -59.30 9.31 26.62
CA LEU A 488 -60.16 8.99 25.47
C LEU A 488 -60.18 7.50 25.08
N ILE A 489 -59.77 6.62 25.99
CA ILE A 489 -60.01 5.16 25.91
C ILE A 489 -60.62 4.69 27.23
#